data_AF-A0A957F1G4-F1
#
_entry.id   AF-A0A957F1G4-F1
#
_cell.length_a   1.000
_cell.length_b   1.000
_cell.length_c   1.000
_cell.angle_alpha   90.00
_cell.angle_beta   90.00
_cell.angle_gamma   90.00
#
_symmetry.space_group_name_H-M   'P 1'
#
loop_
_entity.id
_entity.type
_entity.pdbx_description
1 polymer ?
#
loop_
_entity_poly.entity_id
_entity_poly.type
_entity_poly.pdbx_seq_one_letter_code
_entity_poly.pdbx_strand_id
1 'polypeptide(L)'
;LEEPAVVERDLGIVDDLIAAEAQHRERQGKIEQILQQGYRPAPLANDRDQVAANQEKVTSSVTAGDYLAADQWLDEYEAASSQALTNAEQWRSQHQFNLESLERIGAEWVHVEGYLNQEAVPAWRGLQNYPPGNWKTVTQGLEEPRRTLEWLKNEELPRIETMNSMETQQFPAAEAALVEAGAKLMQAERQLQTIVNRLAEIKAAENNIREGLKLAQADLAQAVALRDAEDVKIGPEIDAMLAEAEESLRLAGGFAQEREFIAASHAQTKARKLAQDGYAQATAQVQRINTLQGELEALGQSVGPAVQQVLADGENLPAVIMTADINHRLQEVARTFSQAQQARAQIMSQEDHKLAAALQTAVSAFQTAQDAAQTSADLIRQEVQSYSDLVDQTDQAILQATEAIARAQRLVSSANGSGGYPALQRAIGNLPNRTDLHNASRDRLLGLRQQAERAASDAREAEQKAEASIAEARREAERRRQRDYGGIPPIIIGGGRSRTTGGGWSSPRPTMPRTTSRSSGGGFGGGGSRRTSSSGGSRRTSSGGSRGSRR
;
A
#
# COMPACT_ATOMS: atom_id res chain seq x y z
N LEU A 1 -9.72 -79.05 -37.96
CA LEU A 1 -11.01 -78.37 -37.80
C LEU A 1 -10.65 -76.98 -37.34
N GLU A 2 -10.55 -76.04 -38.28
CA GLU A 2 -10.35 -74.63 -37.93
C GLU A 2 -11.53 -74.18 -37.07
N GLU A 3 -11.24 -73.39 -36.03
CA GLU A 3 -12.24 -72.93 -35.09
C GLU A 3 -13.28 -72.05 -35.82
N PRO A 4 -14.58 -72.18 -35.52
CA PRO A 4 -15.65 -71.42 -36.20
C PRO A 4 -15.44 -69.89 -36.16
N ALA A 5 -14.71 -69.39 -35.16
CA ALA A 5 -14.35 -67.97 -35.04
C ALA A 5 -13.36 -67.48 -36.12
N VAL A 6 -12.50 -68.35 -36.66
CA VAL A 6 -11.56 -68.00 -37.74
C VAL A 6 -12.31 -67.87 -39.06
N VAL A 7 -13.22 -68.81 -39.35
CA VAL A 7 -14.06 -68.77 -40.55
C VAL A 7 -15.00 -67.56 -40.55
N GLU A 8 -15.59 -67.22 -39.41
CA GLU A 8 -16.45 -66.04 -39.27
C GLU A 8 -15.67 -64.73 -39.48
N ARG A 9 -14.45 -64.62 -38.95
CA ARG A 9 -13.56 -63.47 -39.18
C ARG A 9 -13.17 -63.35 -40.65
N ASP A 10 -12.75 -64.44 -41.28
CA ASP A 10 -12.26 -64.42 -42.66
C ASP A 10 -13.40 -64.12 -43.65
N LEU A 11 -14.63 -64.57 -43.37
CA LEU A 11 -15.83 -64.15 -44.11
C LEU A 11 -16.15 -62.66 -43.94
N GLY A 12 -15.98 -62.12 -42.73
CA GLY A 12 -16.14 -60.68 -42.48
C GLY A 12 -15.20 -59.83 -43.34
N ILE A 13 -13.93 -60.23 -43.46
CA ILE A 13 -12.93 -59.51 -44.27
C ILE A 13 -13.29 -59.54 -45.77
N VAL A 14 -13.89 -60.62 -46.26
CA VAL A 14 -14.39 -60.71 -47.64
C VAL A 14 -15.60 -59.79 -47.87
N ASP A 15 -16.52 -59.73 -46.92
CA ASP A 15 -17.67 -58.81 -46.97
C ASP A 15 -17.20 -57.34 -46.94
N ASP A 16 -16.21 -57.02 -46.10
CA ASP A 16 -15.60 -55.68 -46.01
C ASP A 16 -14.88 -55.30 -47.32
N LEU A 17 -14.19 -56.25 -47.96
CA LEU A 17 -13.61 -56.04 -49.30
C LEU A 17 -14.67 -55.73 -50.37
N ILE A 18 -15.80 -56.45 -50.38
CA ILE A 18 -16.91 -56.18 -51.31
C ILE A 18 -17.47 -54.76 -51.09
N ALA A 19 -17.60 -54.35 -49.82
CA ALA A 19 -18.03 -53.01 -49.47
C ALA A 19 -17.03 -51.94 -49.94
N ALA A 20 -15.73 -52.15 -49.71
CA ALA A 20 -14.66 -51.24 -50.13
C ALA A 20 -14.60 -51.08 -51.66
N GLU A 21 -14.77 -52.17 -52.42
CA GLU A 21 -14.89 -52.16 -53.88
C GLU A 21 -16.08 -51.31 -54.36
N ALA A 22 -17.25 -51.48 -53.74
CA ALA A 22 -18.44 -50.69 -54.07
C ALA A 22 -18.22 -49.19 -53.79
N GLN A 23 -17.63 -48.86 -52.64
CA GLN A 23 -17.29 -47.48 -52.28
C GLN A 23 -16.24 -46.87 -53.22
N HIS A 24 -15.21 -47.63 -53.58
CA HIS A 24 -14.19 -47.17 -54.53
C HIS A 24 -14.80 -46.84 -55.90
N ARG A 25 -15.71 -47.67 -56.44
CA ARG A 25 -16.40 -47.38 -57.71
C ARG A 25 -17.21 -46.09 -57.64
N GLU A 26 -17.88 -45.84 -56.52
CA GLU A 26 -18.59 -44.57 -56.31
C GLU A 26 -17.62 -43.37 -56.33
N ARG A 27 -16.52 -43.47 -55.59
CA ARG A 27 -15.47 -42.43 -55.54
C ARG A 27 -14.84 -42.21 -56.91
N GLN A 28 -14.56 -43.27 -57.66
CA GLN A 28 -14.05 -43.20 -59.03
C GLN A 28 -15.03 -42.47 -59.95
N GLY A 29 -16.34 -42.78 -59.87
CA GLY A 29 -17.36 -42.08 -60.63
C GLY A 29 -17.38 -40.57 -60.34
N LYS A 30 -17.21 -40.16 -59.08
CA LYS A 30 -17.09 -38.74 -58.69
C LYS A 30 -15.81 -38.10 -59.22
N ILE A 31 -14.67 -38.79 -59.14
CA ILE A 31 -13.40 -38.32 -59.74
C ILE A 31 -13.56 -38.12 -61.25
N GLU A 32 -14.20 -39.06 -61.95
CA GLU A 32 -14.44 -38.95 -63.39
C GLU A 32 -15.35 -37.77 -63.75
N GLN A 33 -16.39 -37.48 -62.95
CA GLN A 33 -17.19 -36.27 -63.12
C GLN A 33 -16.36 -34.99 -62.99
N ILE A 34 -15.43 -34.93 -62.03
CA ILE A 34 -14.51 -33.79 -61.86
C ILE A 34 -13.59 -33.68 -63.09
N LEU A 35 -13.07 -34.79 -63.60
CA LEU A 35 -12.24 -34.79 -64.82
C LEU A 35 -13.01 -34.35 -66.07
N GLN A 36 -14.29 -34.74 -66.19
CA GLN A 36 -15.16 -34.34 -67.30
C GLN A 36 -15.44 -32.83 -67.31
N GLN A 37 -15.41 -32.18 -66.15
CA GLN A 37 -15.48 -30.72 -66.02
C GLN A 37 -14.20 -30.01 -66.48
N GLY A 38 -13.16 -30.77 -66.88
CA GLY A 38 -11.89 -30.24 -67.38
C GLY A 38 -10.78 -30.20 -66.33
N TYR A 39 -11.06 -30.50 -65.06
CA TYR A 39 -10.04 -30.48 -64.01
C TYR A 39 -8.99 -31.57 -64.20
N ARG A 40 -7.74 -31.27 -63.88
CA ARG A 40 -6.58 -32.17 -63.96
C ARG A 40 -5.76 -32.01 -62.67
N PRO A 41 -6.21 -32.60 -61.54
CA PRO A 41 -5.47 -32.49 -60.29
C PRO A 41 -4.08 -33.10 -60.42
N ALA A 42 -3.05 -32.34 -60.07
CA ALA A 42 -1.65 -32.78 -60.19
C ALA A 42 -1.31 -34.11 -59.47
N PRO A 43 -1.80 -34.39 -58.24
CA PRO A 43 -1.47 -35.65 -57.56
C PRO A 43 -2.26 -36.86 -58.08
N LEU A 44 -3.31 -36.66 -58.89
CA LEU A 44 -4.28 -37.72 -59.18
C LEU A 44 -3.69 -38.94 -59.88
N ALA A 45 -2.65 -38.77 -60.71
CA ALA A 45 -1.98 -39.90 -61.34
C ALA A 45 -1.32 -40.81 -60.30
N ASN A 46 -0.55 -40.22 -59.38
CA ASN A 46 0.08 -40.95 -58.28
C ASN A 46 -0.96 -41.54 -57.32
N ASP A 47 -2.02 -40.79 -57.02
CA ASP A 47 -3.12 -41.27 -56.16
C ASP A 47 -3.78 -42.52 -56.77
N ARG A 48 -4.02 -42.53 -58.09
CA ARG A 48 -4.58 -43.69 -58.80
C ARG A 48 -3.65 -44.90 -58.81
N ASP A 49 -2.36 -44.68 -59.04
CA ASP A 49 -1.36 -45.74 -59.00
C ASP A 49 -1.26 -46.36 -57.59
N GLN A 50 -1.34 -45.54 -56.55
CA GLN A 50 -1.34 -46.00 -55.15
C GLN A 50 -2.60 -46.82 -54.83
N VAL A 51 -3.77 -46.36 -55.27
CA VAL A 51 -5.02 -47.12 -55.10
C VAL A 51 -4.94 -48.48 -55.79
N ALA A 52 -4.45 -48.53 -57.03
CA ALA A 52 -4.30 -49.77 -57.79
C ALA A 52 -3.30 -50.74 -57.11
N ALA A 53 -2.17 -50.23 -56.64
CA ALA A 53 -1.18 -51.04 -55.93
C ALA A 53 -1.73 -51.63 -54.62
N ASN A 54 -2.52 -50.84 -53.86
CA ASN A 54 -3.14 -51.33 -52.63
C ASN A 54 -4.24 -52.36 -52.93
N GLN A 55 -5.05 -52.14 -53.97
CA GLN A 55 -6.06 -53.11 -54.42
C GLN A 55 -5.43 -54.47 -54.82
N GLU A 56 -4.30 -54.44 -55.52
CA GLU A 56 -3.55 -55.66 -55.91
C GLU A 56 -3.04 -56.43 -54.69
N LYS A 57 -2.54 -55.72 -53.67
CA LYS A 57 -2.06 -56.34 -52.42
C LYS A 57 -3.19 -56.97 -51.60
N VAL A 58 -4.35 -56.31 -51.51
CA VAL A 58 -5.54 -56.89 -50.86
C VAL A 58 -5.96 -58.16 -51.58
N THR A 59 -6.11 -58.08 -52.91
CA THR A 59 -6.54 -59.22 -53.75
C THR A 59 -5.57 -60.40 -53.65
N SER A 60 -4.26 -60.13 -53.66
CA SER A 60 -3.22 -61.15 -53.55
C SER A 60 -3.23 -61.83 -52.17
N SER A 61 -3.44 -61.06 -51.09
CA SER A 61 -3.51 -61.57 -49.71
C SER A 61 -4.73 -62.45 -49.50
N VAL A 62 -5.91 -62.04 -49.99
CA VAL A 62 -7.14 -62.86 -49.98
C VAL A 62 -6.95 -64.15 -50.78
N THR A 63 -6.34 -64.07 -51.98
CA THR A 63 -6.10 -65.26 -52.82
C THR A 63 -5.12 -66.24 -52.19
N ALA A 64 -4.14 -65.75 -51.43
CA ALA A 64 -3.18 -66.57 -50.68
C ALA A 64 -3.76 -67.14 -49.37
N GLY A 65 -4.96 -66.73 -48.97
CA GLY A 65 -5.59 -67.12 -47.69
C GLY A 65 -5.04 -66.39 -46.47
N ASP A 66 -4.27 -65.30 -46.66
CA ASP A 66 -3.75 -64.47 -45.58
C ASP A 66 -4.72 -63.30 -45.30
N TYR A 67 -5.84 -63.62 -44.66
CA TYR A 67 -6.91 -62.65 -44.40
C TYR A 67 -6.49 -61.55 -43.41
N LEU A 68 -5.57 -61.84 -42.48
CA LEU A 68 -5.05 -60.81 -41.58
C LEU A 68 -4.19 -59.76 -42.30
N ALA A 69 -3.40 -60.18 -43.29
CA ALA A 69 -2.70 -59.23 -44.16
C ALA A 69 -3.67 -58.48 -45.08
N ALA A 70 -4.70 -59.17 -45.59
CA ALA A 70 -5.72 -58.55 -46.44
C ALA A 70 -6.47 -57.41 -45.73
N ASP A 71 -6.83 -57.60 -44.46
CA ASP A 71 -7.50 -56.61 -43.61
C ASP A 71 -6.65 -55.33 -43.44
N GLN A 72 -5.34 -55.47 -43.21
CA GLN A 72 -4.42 -54.32 -43.13
C GLN A 72 -4.33 -53.55 -44.45
N TRP A 73 -4.24 -54.26 -45.58
CA TRP A 73 -4.19 -53.62 -46.89
C TRP A 73 -5.55 -53.03 -47.29
N LEU A 74 -6.66 -53.53 -46.74
CA LEU A 74 -8.00 -53.04 -47.00
C LEU A 74 -8.17 -51.61 -46.47
N ASP A 75 -7.73 -51.37 -45.24
CA ASP A 75 -7.67 -50.02 -44.65
C ASP A 75 -6.84 -49.06 -45.51
N GLU A 76 -5.67 -49.50 -46.00
CA GLU A 76 -4.81 -48.69 -46.86
C GLU A 76 -5.40 -48.42 -48.24
N TYR A 77 -6.15 -49.38 -48.81
CA TYR A 77 -6.87 -49.24 -50.07
C TYR A 77 -8.01 -48.23 -49.94
N GLU A 78 -8.83 -48.33 -48.88
CA GLU A 78 -9.89 -47.38 -48.62
C GLU A 78 -9.35 -45.97 -48.37
N ALA A 79 -8.29 -45.84 -47.59
CA ALA A 79 -7.63 -44.57 -47.30
C ALA A 79 -7.08 -43.92 -48.59
N ALA A 80 -6.37 -44.67 -49.43
CA ALA A 80 -5.86 -44.16 -50.71
C ALA A 80 -7.00 -43.73 -51.65
N SER A 81 -8.07 -44.52 -51.72
CA SER A 81 -9.25 -44.26 -52.56
C SER A 81 -10.01 -43.01 -52.10
N SER A 82 -10.14 -42.83 -50.78
CA SER A 82 -10.71 -41.62 -50.17
C SER A 82 -9.83 -40.39 -50.39
N GLN A 83 -8.51 -40.53 -50.24
CA GLN A 83 -7.55 -39.46 -50.46
C GLN A 83 -7.57 -38.96 -51.91
N ALA A 84 -7.65 -39.88 -52.89
CA ALA A 84 -7.73 -39.52 -54.30
C ALA A 84 -8.95 -38.65 -54.63
N LEU A 85 -10.13 -39.00 -54.10
CA LEU A 85 -11.33 -38.19 -54.24
C LEU A 85 -11.17 -36.84 -53.53
N THR A 86 -10.65 -36.85 -52.30
CA THR A 86 -10.42 -35.63 -51.51
C THR A 86 -9.51 -34.65 -52.24
N ASN A 87 -8.39 -35.12 -52.81
CA ASN A 87 -7.48 -34.29 -53.60
C ASN A 87 -8.16 -33.71 -54.85
N ALA A 88 -8.99 -34.50 -55.53
CA ALA A 88 -9.73 -34.04 -56.71
C ALA A 88 -10.79 -32.98 -56.35
N GLU A 89 -11.51 -33.15 -55.26
CA GLU A 89 -12.50 -32.19 -54.76
C GLU A 89 -11.85 -30.90 -54.26
N GLN A 90 -10.71 -31.01 -53.55
CA GLN A 90 -9.90 -29.86 -53.12
C GLN A 90 -9.43 -29.03 -54.32
N TRP A 91 -8.98 -29.68 -55.39
CA TRP A 91 -8.53 -29.00 -56.61
C TRP A 91 -9.65 -28.14 -57.23
N ARG A 92 -10.87 -28.70 -57.34
CA ARG A 92 -12.05 -27.97 -57.81
C ARG A 92 -12.44 -26.83 -56.87
N SER A 93 -12.44 -27.10 -55.56
CA SER A 93 -12.78 -26.11 -54.53
C SER A 93 -11.82 -24.92 -54.56
N GLN A 94 -10.52 -25.18 -54.70
CA GLN A 94 -9.48 -24.16 -54.77
C GLN A 94 -9.64 -23.25 -55.99
N HIS A 95 -9.95 -23.83 -57.16
CA HIS A 95 -10.27 -23.05 -58.36
C HIS A 95 -11.45 -22.08 -58.13
N GLN A 96 -12.53 -22.57 -57.53
CA GLN A 96 -13.72 -21.76 -57.23
C GLN A 96 -13.40 -20.66 -56.21
N PHE A 97 -12.69 -21.00 -55.13
CA PHE A 97 -12.23 -20.03 -54.14
C PHE A 97 -11.36 -18.93 -54.75
N ASN A 98 -10.46 -19.30 -55.66
CA ASN A 98 -9.62 -18.34 -56.36
C ASN A 98 -10.42 -17.42 -57.30
N LEU A 99 -11.47 -17.92 -57.96
CA LEU A 99 -12.36 -17.08 -58.78
C LEU A 99 -13.10 -16.05 -57.93
N GLU A 100 -13.67 -16.47 -56.80
CA GLU A 100 -14.34 -15.56 -55.87
C GLU A 100 -13.35 -14.53 -55.29
N SER A 101 -12.13 -14.96 -54.99
CA SER A 101 -11.07 -14.08 -54.47
C SER A 101 -10.57 -13.08 -55.52
N LEU A 102 -10.47 -13.48 -56.79
CA LEU A 102 -10.17 -12.58 -57.91
C LEU A 102 -11.24 -11.50 -58.04
N GLU A 103 -12.52 -11.87 -58.01
CA GLU A 103 -13.62 -10.91 -58.06
C GLU A 103 -13.57 -9.92 -56.90
N ARG A 104 -13.36 -10.43 -55.67
CA ARG A 104 -13.24 -9.59 -54.48
C ARG A 104 -12.06 -8.62 -54.58
N ILE A 105 -10.86 -9.09 -54.93
CA ILE A 105 -9.68 -8.22 -55.06
C ILE A 105 -9.88 -7.21 -56.19
N GLY A 106 -10.53 -7.59 -57.29
CA GLY A 106 -10.90 -6.67 -58.36
C GLY A 106 -11.83 -5.54 -57.87
N ALA A 107 -12.86 -5.88 -57.08
CA ALA A 107 -13.76 -4.89 -56.49
C ALA A 107 -13.05 -3.97 -55.48
N GLU A 108 -12.21 -4.53 -54.62
CA GLU A 108 -11.38 -3.77 -53.68
C GLU A 108 -10.40 -2.84 -54.43
N TRP A 109 -9.81 -3.31 -55.52
CA TRP A 109 -8.92 -2.50 -56.35
C TRP A 109 -9.65 -1.29 -56.94
N VAL A 110 -10.88 -1.46 -57.46
CA VAL A 110 -11.73 -0.35 -57.94
C VAL A 110 -12.03 0.64 -56.81
N HIS A 111 -12.32 0.14 -55.61
CA HIS A 111 -12.54 1.00 -54.44
C HIS A 111 -11.29 1.83 -54.11
N VAL A 112 -10.12 1.20 -54.02
CA VAL A 112 -8.86 1.88 -53.67
C VAL A 112 -8.43 2.85 -54.79
N GLU A 113 -8.63 2.51 -56.07
CA GLU A 113 -8.43 3.44 -57.19
C GLU A 113 -9.38 4.64 -57.12
N GLY A 114 -10.65 4.41 -56.75
CA GLY A 114 -11.61 5.47 -56.47
C GLY A 114 -11.14 6.39 -55.35
N TYR A 115 -10.70 5.83 -54.22
CA TYR A 115 -10.17 6.56 -53.07
C TYR A 115 -8.92 7.39 -53.42
N LEU A 116 -7.99 6.79 -54.18
CA LEU A 116 -6.82 7.48 -54.72
C LEU A 116 -7.23 8.76 -55.46
N ASN A 117 -8.17 8.66 -56.39
CA ASN A 117 -8.51 9.75 -57.29
C ASN A 117 -9.42 10.81 -56.63
N GLN A 118 -10.36 10.39 -55.78
CA GLN A 118 -11.36 11.27 -55.20
C GLN A 118 -10.89 11.93 -53.89
N GLU A 119 -10.05 11.26 -53.10
CA GLU A 119 -9.61 11.77 -51.80
C GLU A 119 -8.10 12.04 -51.75
N ALA A 120 -7.27 11.03 -52.04
CA ALA A 120 -5.83 11.14 -51.81
C ALA A 120 -5.14 12.11 -52.77
N VAL A 121 -5.53 12.15 -54.05
CA VAL A 121 -5.00 13.11 -55.04
C VAL A 121 -5.32 14.56 -54.65
N PRO A 122 -6.58 14.93 -54.37
CA PRO A 122 -6.90 16.25 -53.83
C PRO A 122 -6.17 16.56 -52.52
N ALA A 123 -6.07 15.59 -51.62
CA ALA A 123 -5.37 15.78 -50.35
C ALA A 123 -3.88 16.07 -50.55
N TRP A 124 -3.20 15.31 -51.42
CA TRP A 124 -1.80 15.51 -51.77
C TRP A 124 -1.55 16.91 -52.36
N ARG A 125 -2.41 17.35 -53.30
CA ARG A 125 -2.35 18.73 -53.82
C ARG A 125 -2.56 19.76 -52.70
N GLY A 126 -3.47 19.48 -51.78
CA GLY A 126 -3.71 20.30 -50.59
C GLY A 126 -2.47 20.43 -49.70
N LEU A 127 -1.75 19.32 -49.46
CA LEU A 127 -0.50 19.31 -48.70
C LEU A 127 0.58 20.17 -49.33
N GLN A 128 0.71 20.12 -50.66
CA GLN A 128 1.70 20.89 -51.40
C GLN A 128 1.52 22.42 -51.31
N ASN A 129 0.37 22.90 -50.84
CA ASN A 129 0.15 24.32 -50.55
C ASN A 129 0.78 24.77 -49.22
N TYR A 130 1.32 23.84 -48.45
CA TYR A 130 2.06 24.10 -47.20
C TYR A 130 3.56 23.87 -47.39
N PRO A 131 4.40 24.50 -46.55
CA PRO A 131 5.83 24.24 -46.53
C PRO A 131 6.17 22.74 -46.36
N PRO A 132 7.30 22.27 -46.93
CA PRO A 132 7.69 20.86 -46.88
C PRO A 132 7.82 20.28 -45.48
N GLY A 133 8.13 21.06 -44.44
CA GLY A 133 8.25 20.54 -43.07
C GLY A 133 6.96 19.86 -42.58
N ASN A 134 5.79 20.27 -43.06
CA ASN A 134 4.51 19.68 -42.74
C ASN A 134 4.30 18.27 -43.33
N TRP A 135 4.79 18.01 -44.55
CA TRP A 135 4.43 16.80 -45.30
C TRP A 135 5.62 15.96 -45.75
N LYS A 136 6.86 16.38 -45.49
CA LYS A 136 8.08 15.65 -45.88
C LYS A 136 8.15 14.21 -45.37
N THR A 137 7.40 13.88 -44.32
CA THR A 137 7.31 12.52 -43.76
C THR A 137 6.47 11.58 -44.61
N VAL A 138 5.67 12.10 -45.54
CA VAL A 138 4.81 11.35 -46.45
C VAL A 138 5.36 11.46 -47.90
N THR A 139 6.68 11.52 -48.04
CA THR A 139 7.39 11.98 -49.25
C THR A 139 7.33 11.06 -50.46
N GLN A 140 7.13 9.75 -50.27
CA GLN A 140 6.80 8.87 -51.40
C GLN A 140 5.45 9.24 -52.04
N GLY A 141 4.67 10.08 -51.35
CA GLY A 141 3.47 10.72 -51.86
C GLY A 141 2.53 9.69 -52.46
N LEU A 142 2.13 9.93 -53.70
CA LEU A 142 1.24 9.06 -54.44
C LEU A 142 1.96 8.05 -55.33
N GLU A 143 3.28 8.10 -55.43
CA GLU A 143 4.03 7.36 -56.46
C GLU A 143 3.97 5.85 -56.24
N GLU A 144 4.38 5.38 -55.05
CA GLU A 144 4.34 3.97 -54.67
C GLU A 144 2.93 3.34 -54.70
N PRO A 145 1.88 3.94 -54.09
CA PRO A 145 0.55 3.37 -54.17
C PRO A 145 0.00 3.37 -55.60
N ARG A 146 0.29 4.38 -56.43
CA ARG A 146 -0.09 4.37 -57.85
C ARG A 146 0.58 3.25 -58.61
N ARG A 147 1.90 3.11 -58.45
CA ARG A 147 2.67 2.04 -59.10
C ARG A 147 2.16 0.67 -58.70
N THR A 148 1.82 0.48 -57.42
CA THR A 148 1.23 -0.76 -56.91
C THR A 148 -0.11 -1.06 -57.57
N LEU A 149 -1.01 -0.06 -57.66
CA LEU A 149 -2.31 -0.24 -58.30
C LEU A 149 -2.19 -0.50 -59.81
N GLU A 150 -1.28 0.19 -60.50
CA GLU A 150 -1.00 -0.03 -61.93
C GLU A 150 -0.45 -1.44 -62.18
N TRP A 151 0.51 -1.89 -61.36
CA TRP A 151 1.07 -3.24 -61.43
C TRP A 151 0.00 -4.31 -61.17
N LEU A 152 -0.82 -4.14 -60.12
CA LEU A 152 -1.91 -5.07 -59.81
C LEU A 152 -2.88 -5.22 -60.99
N LYS A 153 -3.28 -4.10 -61.59
CA LYS A 153 -4.24 -4.07 -62.71
C LYS A 153 -3.68 -4.69 -63.98
N ASN A 154 -2.47 -4.31 -64.36
CA ASN A 154 -1.94 -4.57 -65.70
C ASN A 154 -1.10 -5.84 -65.78
N GLU A 155 -0.55 -6.31 -64.66
CA GLU A 155 0.38 -7.44 -64.65
C GLU A 155 -0.12 -8.56 -63.73
N GLU A 156 -0.38 -8.26 -62.45
CA GLU A 156 -0.54 -9.32 -61.46
C GLU A 156 -1.91 -10.01 -61.51
N LEU A 157 -3.01 -9.27 -61.55
CA LEU A 157 -4.35 -9.89 -61.62
C LEU A 157 -4.54 -10.71 -62.91
N PRO A 158 -4.16 -10.23 -64.12
CA PRO A 158 -4.21 -11.05 -65.34
C PRO A 158 -3.32 -12.31 -65.26
N ARG A 159 -2.16 -12.22 -64.61
CA ARG A 159 -1.26 -13.37 -64.39
C ARG A 159 -1.93 -14.41 -63.49
N ILE A 160 -2.55 -13.98 -62.40
CA ILE A 160 -3.28 -14.86 -61.48
C ILE A 160 -4.49 -15.51 -62.17
N GLU A 161 -5.27 -14.75 -62.96
CA GLU A 161 -6.37 -15.28 -63.77
C GLU A 161 -5.89 -16.39 -64.72
N THR A 162 -4.74 -16.18 -65.37
CA THR A 162 -4.12 -17.18 -66.26
C THR A 162 -3.69 -18.42 -65.49
N MET A 163 -3.09 -18.27 -64.30
CA MET A 163 -2.72 -19.39 -63.43
C MET A 163 -3.95 -20.16 -62.93
N ASN A 164 -5.04 -19.45 -62.64
CA ASN A 164 -6.30 -20.04 -62.20
C ASN A 164 -7.19 -20.53 -63.35
N SER A 165 -6.75 -20.46 -64.61
CA SER A 165 -7.56 -20.90 -65.73
C SER A 165 -7.65 -22.43 -65.79
N MET A 166 -8.70 -22.94 -66.46
CA MET A 166 -8.82 -24.37 -66.75
C MET A 166 -7.75 -24.90 -67.71
N GLU A 167 -7.02 -24.02 -68.39
CA GLU A 167 -5.92 -24.38 -69.30
C GLU A 167 -4.61 -24.59 -68.51
N THR A 168 -4.30 -23.70 -67.57
CA THR A 168 -3.04 -23.73 -66.81
C THR A 168 -3.13 -24.53 -65.52
N GLN A 169 -4.27 -24.43 -64.82
CA GLN A 169 -4.59 -25.12 -63.56
C GLN A 169 -3.49 -25.07 -62.48
N GLN A 170 -2.83 -23.92 -62.31
CA GLN A 170 -1.87 -23.69 -61.23
C GLN A 170 -2.57 -23.10 -59.98
N PHE A 171 -3.65 -23.73 -59.52
CA PHE A 171 -4.52 -23.19 -58.46
C PHE A 171 -3.81 -22.88 -57.14
N PRO A 172 -2.90 -23.74 -56.61
CA PRO A 172 -2.17 -23.41 -55.39
C PRO A 172 -1.28 -22.17 -55.52
N ALA A 173 -0.66 -22.00 -56.69
CA ALA A 173 0.21 -20.85 -56.94
C ALA A 173 -0.62 -19.57 -57.18
N ALA A 174 -1.80 -19.70 -57.80
CA ALA A 174 -2.75 -18.59 -57.95
C ALA A 174 -3.27 -18.12 -56.59
N GLU A 175 -3.61 -19.04 -55.68
CA GLU A 175 -4.05 -18.71 -54.31
C GLU A 175 -2.98 -17.93 -53.55
N ALA A 176 -1.73 -18.39 -53.59
CA ALA A 176 -0.61 -17.71 -52.94
C ALA A 176 -0.41 -16.28 -53.50
N ALA A 177 -0.50 -16.12 -54.82
CA ALA A 177 -0.39 -14.82 -55.48
C ALA A 177 -1.58 -13.89 -55.15
N LEU A 178 -2.79 -14.43 -54.97
CA LEU A 178 -3.96 -13.66 -54.52
C LEU A 178 -3.77 -13.09 -53.11
N VAL A 179 -3.21 -13.90 -52.20
CA VAL A 179 -2.89 -13.44 -50.84
C VAL A 179 -1.88 -12.30 -50.88
N GLU A 180 -0.83 -12.40 -51.71
CA GLU A 180 0.16 -11.34 -51.88
C GLU A 180 -0.46 -10.08 -52.50
N ALA A 181 -1.26 -10.22 -53.56
CA ALA A 181 -1.95 -9.13 -54.22
C ALA A 181 -2.86 -8.35 -53.25
N GLY A 182 -3.64 -9.07 -52.43
CA GLY A 182 -4.47 -8.46 -51.39
C GLY A 182 -3.66 -7.72 -50.33
N ALA A 183 -2.51 -8.28 -49.90
CA ALA A 183 -1.63 -7.61 -48.95
C ALA A 183 -1.02 -6.31 -49.52
N LYS A 184 -0.61 -6.32 -50.79
CA LYS A 184 -0.10 -5.14 -51.50
C LYS A 184 -1.18 -4.07 -51.67
N LEU A 185 -2.40 -4.48 -52.01
CA LEU A 185 -3.54 -3.56 -52.14
C LEU A 185 -3.87 -2.86 -50.81
N MET A 186 -3.96 -3.60 -49.72
CA MET A 186 -4.16 -3.03 -48.37
C MET A 186 -3.03 -2.07 -47.97
N GLN A 187 -1.78 -2.40 -48.31
CA GLN A 187 -0.65 -1.52 -48.05
C GLN A 187 -0.77 -0.20 -48.82
N ALA A 188 -1.13 -0.26 -50.10
CA ALA A 188 -1.36 0.92 -50.92
C ALA A 188 -2.49 1.80 -50.33
N GLU A 189 -3.60 1.19 -49.92
CA GLU A 189 -4.71 1.92 -49.28
C GLU A 189 -4.27 2.65 -48.00
N ARG A 190 -3.51 2.00 -47.11
CA ARG A 190 -2.99 2.63 -45.88
C ARG A 190 -2.07 3.81 -46.16
N GLN A 191 -1.24 3.71 -47.22
CA GLN A 191 -0.39 4.81 -47.65
C GLN A 191 -1.23 6.00 -48.12
N LEU A 192 -2.30 5.76 -48.89
CA LEU A 192 -3.22 6.80 -49.33
C LEU A 192 -3.97 7.45 -48.16
N GLN A 193 -4.46 6.66 -47.21
CA GLN A 193 -5.11 7.17 -46.00
C GLN A 193 -4.15 8.04 -45.16
N THR A 194 -2.87 7.68 -45.11
CA THR A 194 -1.84 8.48 -44.41
C THR A 194 -1.72 9.89 -45.00
N ILE A 195 -1.82 10.04 -46.32
CA ILE A 195 -1.80 11.34 -47.01
C ILE A 195 -3.03 12.17 -46.63
N VAL A 196 -4.22 11.57 -46.69
CA VAL A 196 -5.49 12.25 -46.36
C VAL A 196 -5.49 12.69 -44.91
N ASN A 197 -5.11 11.80 -43.99
CA ASN A 197 -5.02 12.08 -42.56
C ASN A 197 -4.01 13.18 -42.24
N ARG A 198 -2.86 13.20 -42.94
CA ARG A 198 -1.86 14.26 -42.75
C ARG A 198 -2.40 15.64 -43.12
N LEU A 199 -3.19 15.75 -44.19
CA LEU A 199 -3.82 17.03 -44.54
C LEU A 199 -4.84 17.46 -43.49
N ALA A 200 -5.64 16.52 -42.98
CA ALA A 200 -6.60 16.79 -41.92
C ALA A 200 -5.89 17.28 -40.64
N GLU A 201 -4.77 16.65 -40.27
CA GLU A 201 -3.93 17.04 -39.14
C GLU A 201 -3.39 18.47 -39.30
N ILE A 202 -2.85 18.82 -40.48
CA ILE A 202 -2.34 20.17 -40.75
C ILE A 202 -3.46 21.21 -40.67
N LYS A 203 -4.63 20.94 -41.25
CA LYS A 203 -5.78 21.86 -41.18
C LYS A 203 -6.27 22.05 -39.75
N ALA A 204 -6.31 20.97 -38.96
CA ALA A 204 -6.65 21.06 -37.55
C ALA A 204 -5.62 21.90 -36.77
N ALA A 205 -4.32 21.69 -37.05
CA ALA A 205 -3.26 22.49 -36.45
C ALA A 205 -3.37 23.98 -36.86
N GLU A 206 -3.59 24.27 -38.13
CA GLU A 206 -3.81 25.65 -38.63
C GLU A 206 -4.98 26.34 -37.92
N ASN A 207 -6.12 25.65 -37.80
CA ASN A 207 -7.32 26.22 -37.17
C ASN A 207 -7.12 26.50 -35.68
N ASN A 208 -6.33 25.67 -34.99
CA ASN A 208 -6.23 25.70 -33.53
C ASN A 208 -4.97 26.41 -33.01
N ILE A 209 -3.92 26.58 -33.82
CA ILE A 209 -2.62 27.07 -33.33
C ILE A 209 -2.70 28.45 -32.69
N ARG A 210 -3.55 29.35 -33.20
CA ARG A 210 -3.68 30.72 -32.66
C ARG A 210 -4.20 30.71 -31.23
N GLU A 211 -5.29 29.98 -30.98
CA GLU A 211 -5.83 29.86 -29.62
C GLU A 211 -4.89 29.03 -28.73
N GLY A 212 -4.26 27.99 -29.29
CA GLY A 212 -3.27 27.19 -28.57
C GLY A 212 -2.08 28.01 -28.08
N LEU A 213 -1.54 28.91 -28.90
CA LEU A 213 -0.45 29.82 -28.52
C LEU A 213 -0.89 30.79 -27.42
N LYS A 214 -2.10 31.34 -27.52
CA LYS A 214 -2.66 32.24 -26.50
C LYS A 214 -2.82 31.54 -25.14
N LEU A 215 -3.32 30.30 -25.14
CA LEU A 215 -3.44 29.49 -23.92
C LEU A 215 -2.07 29.14 -23.33
N ALA A 216 -1.11 28.74 -24.17
CA ALA A 216 0.25 28.47 -23.71
C ALA A 216 0.93 29.71 -23.13
N GLN A 217 0.70 30.89 -23.72
CA GLN A 217 1.19 32.17 -23.21
C GLN A 217 0.56 32.52 -21.85
N ALA A 218 -0.75 32.28 -21.68
CA ALA A 218 -1.43 32.50 -20.41
C ALA A 218 -0.92 31.55 -19.32
N ASP A 219 -0.76 30.26 -19.63
CA ASP A 219 -0.21 29.26 -18.71
C ASP A 219 1.23 29.63 -18.29
N LEU A 220 2.08 30.07 -19.23
CA LEU A 220 3.43 30.54 -18.95
C LEU A 220 3.43 31.81 -18.09
N ALA A 221 2.61 32.80 -18.42
CA ALA A 221 2.51 34.05 -17.65
C ALA A 221 2.06 33.79 -16.21
N GLN A 222 1.14 32.85 -16.00
CA GLN A 222 0.71 32.44 -14.66
C GLN A 222 1.86 31.77 -13.89
N ALA A 223 2.64 30.90 -14.54
CA ALA A 223 3.79 30.25 -13.94
C ALA A 223 4.90 31.25 -13.54
N VAL A 224 5.22 32.18 -14.44
CA VAL A 224 6.18 33.25 -14.18
C VAL A 224 5.71 34.18 -13.06
N ALA A 225 4.43 34.56 -13.05
CA ALA A 225 3.89 35.42 -11.98
C ALA A 225 3.98 34.77 -10.59
N LEU A 226 3.73 33.46 -10.47
CA LEU A 226 3.94 32.73 -9.22
C LEU A 226 5.42 32.68 -8.85
N ARG A 227 6.28 32.41 -9.83
CA ARG A 227 7.74 32.39 -9.67
C ARG A 227 8.26 33.71 -9.13
N ASP A 228 7.88 34.83 -9.73
CA ASP A 228 8.34 36.16 -9.31
C ASP A 228 7.76 36.59 -7.95
N ALA A 229 6.53 36.17 -7.64
CA ALA A 229 5.92 36.46 -6.34
C ALA A 229 6.60 35.71 -5.18
N GLU A 230 7.19 34.54 -5.46
CA GLU A 230 7.76 33.63 -4.46
C GLU A 230 9.22 33.25 -4.79
N ASP A 231 9.98 34.18 -5.37
CA ASP A 231 11.33 34.00 -5.93
C ASP A 231 12.29 33.28 -4.95
N VAL A 232 12.29 33.70 -3.69
CA VAL A 232 13.13 33.11 -2.60
C VAL A 232 12.83 31.62 -2.35
N LYS A 233 11.63 31.16 -2.71
CA LYS A 233 11.14 29.81 -2.42
C LYS A 233 11.26 28.87 -3.62
N ILE A 234 11.54 29.36 -4.82
CA ILE A 234 11.38 28.61 -6.07
C ILE A 234 12.74 28.32 -6.70
N GLY A 235 13.04 27.03 -6.88
CA GLY A 235 14.37 26.59 -7.30
C GLY A 235 14.69 26.78 -8.79
N PRO A 236 16.00 26.70 -9.14
CA PRO A 236 16.49 26.91 -10.50
C PRO A 236 16.00 25.86 -11.51
N GLU A 237 15.53 24.69 -11.05
CA GLU A 237 14.92 23.67 -11.92
C GLU A 237 13.61 24.17 -12.53
N ILE A 238 12.80 24.90 -11.75
CA ILE A 238 11.56 25.50 -12.23
C ILE A 238 11.90 26.63 -13.20
N ASP A 239 12.91 27.45 -12.90
CA ASP A 239 13.39 28.50 -13.82
C ASP A 239 13.84 27.94 -15.16
N ALA A 240 14.57 26.81 -15.17
CA ALA A 240 14.96 26.13 -16.40
C ALA A 240 13.74 25.64 -17.19
N MET A 241 12.72 25.09 -16.53
CA MET A 241 11.47 24.67 -17.18
C MET A 241 10.72 25.86 -17.79
N LEU A 242 10.64 26.99 -17.08
CA LEU A 242 9.96 28.19 -17.58
C LEU A 242 10.72 28.83 -18.76
N ALA A 243 12.05 28.84 -18.71
CA ALA A 243 12.89 29.30 -19.82
C ALA A 243 12.73 28.39 -21.07
N GLU A 244 12.69 27.06 -20.89
CA GLU A 244 12.44 26.13 -22.00
C GLU A 244 11.00 26.25 -22.54
N ALA A 245 10.03 26.53 -21.66
CA ALA A 245 8.65 26.81 -22.06
C ALA A 245 8.55 28.08 -22.91
N GLU A 246 9.23 29.15 -22.51
CA GLU A 246 9.31 30.41 -23.26
C GLU A 246 9.95 30.21 -24.64
N GLU A 247 11.10 29.53 -24.70
CA GLU A 247 11.77 29.22 -25.96
C GLU A 247 10.89 28.36 -26.87
N SER A 248 10.21 27.35 -26.31
CA SER A 248 9.27 26.51 -27.07
C SER A 248 8.08 27.33 -27.59
N LEU A 249 7.58 28.29 -26.81
CA LEU A 249 6.49 29.19 -27.23
C LEU A 249 6.94 30.12 -28.36
N ARG A 250 8.17 30.65 -28.27
CA ARG A 250 8.79 31.47 -29.32
C ARG A 250 8.94 30.69 -30.62
N LEU A 251 9.47 29.47 -30.55
CA LEU A 251 9.60 28.56 -31.69
C LEU A 251 8.22 28.24 -32.29
N ALA A 252 7.21 27.96 -31.46
CA ALA A 252 5.86 27.69 -31.91
C ALA A 252 5.26 28.88 -32.68
N GLY A 253 5.48 30.11 -32.20
CA GLY A 253 5.09 31.34 -32.90
C GLY A 253 5.81 31.50 -34.24
N GLY A 254 7.12 31.25 -34.28
CA GLY A 254 7.91 31.28 -35.51
C GLY A 254 7.41 30.28 -36.55
N PHE A 255 7.24 29.01 -36.18
CA PHE A 255 6.70 27.99 -37.06
C PHE A 255 5.27 28.31 -37.53
N ALA A 256 4.42 28.87 -36.68
CA ALA A 256 3.08 29.28 -37.07
C ALA A 256 3.10 30.39 -38.14
N GLN A 257 4.04 31.34 -38.05
CA GLN A 257 4.23 32.39 -39.07
C GLN A 257 4.75 31.82 -40.38
N GLU A 258 5.67 30.86 -40.31
CA GLU A 258 6.19 30.13 -41.48
C GLU A 258 5.16 29.16 -42.07
N ARG A 259 4.00 28.97 -41.43
CA ARG A 259 2.96 27.99 -41.78
C ARG A 259 3.43 26.53 -41.66
N GLU A 260 4.45 26.28 -40.83
CA GLU A 260 4.90 24.96 -40.39
C GLU A 260 4.02 24.47 -39.22
N PHE A 261 2.72 24.28 -39.49
CA PHE A 261 1.69 24.08 -38.45
C PHE A 261 1.89 22.84 -37.60
N ILE A 262 2.43 21.74 -38.15
CA ILE A 262 2.74 20.55 -37.35
C ILE A 262 3.85 20.86 -36.32
N ALA A 263 4.94 21.48 -36.77
CA ALA A 263 6.03 21.89 -35.88
C ALA A 263 5.57 22.92 -34.84
N ALA A 264 4.73 23.88 -35.27
CA ALA A 264 4.12 24.86 -34.39
C ALA A 264 3.26 24.22 -33.30
N SER A 265 2.39 23.26 -33.66
CA SER A 265 1.53 22.53 -32.73
C SER A 265 2.33 21.74 -31.70
N HIS A 266 3.39 21.05 -32.13
CA HIS A 266 4.28 20.32 -31.23
C HIS A 266 5.02 21.26 -30.25
N ALA A 267 5.61 22.34 -30.76
CA ALA A 267 6.32 23.32 -29.92
C ALA A 267 5.35 24.03 -28.94
N GLN A 268 4.14 24.35 -29.38
CA GLN A 268 3.09 24.94 -28.53
C GLN A 268 2.67 23.98 -27.42
N THR A 269 2.45 22.70 -27.73
CA THR A 269 2.08 21.68 -26.74
C THR A 269 3.20 21.49 -25.73
N LYS A 270 4.47 21.47 -26.19
CA LYS A 270 5.65 21.40 -25.32
C LYS A 270 5.73 22.60 -24.38
N ALA A 271 5.60 23.81 -24.91
CA ALA A 271 5.60 25.05 -24.12
C ALA A 271 4.54 25.02 -23.02
N ARG A 272 3.31 24.65 -23.39
CA ARG A 272 2.19 24.57 -22.46
C ARG A 272 2.43 23.55 -21.35
N LYS A 273 2.91 22.36 -21.71
CA LYS A 273 3.20 21.30 -20.75
C LYS A 273 4.26 21.76 -19.74
N LEU A 274 5.38 22.32 -20.22
CA LEU A 274 6.45 22.82 -19.36
C LEU A 274 5.97 23.93 -18.42
N ALA A 275 5.14 24.86 -18.91
CA ALA A 275 4.56 25.92 -18.09
C ALA A 275 3.63 25.35 -16.98
N GLN A 276 2.76 24.40 -17.32
CA GLN A 276 1.86 23.76 -16.36
C GLN A 276 2.61 22.93 -15.31
N ASP A 277 3.59 22.14 -15.75
CA ASP A 277 4.43 21.34 -14.88
C ASP A 277 5.27 22.26 -13.95
N GLY A 278 5.81 23.35 -14.47
CA GLY A 278 6.53 24.37 -13.71
C GLY A 278 5.64 25.05 -12.66
N TYR A 279 4.43 25.47 -13.02
CA TYR A 279 3.47 26.05 -12.08
C TYR A 279 3.07 25.07 -10.96
N ALA A 280 2.81 23.81 -11.31
CA ALA A 280 2.43 22.78 -10.34
C ALA A 280 3.57 22.50 -9.34
N GLN A 281 4.81 22.38 -9.83
CA GLN A 281 5.99 22.18 -8.99
C GLN A 281 6.27 23.39 -8.11
N ALA A 282 6.20 24.61 -8.65
CA ALA A 282 6.32 25.86 -7.89
C ALA A 282 5.29 25.92 -6.76
N THR A 283 4.03 25.63 -7.06
CA THR A 283 2.94 25.61 -6.07
C THR A 283 3.24 24.62 -4.95
N ALA A 284 3.66 23.39 -5.29
CA ALA A 284 3.99 22.36 -4.31
C ALA A 284 5.19 22.76 -3.43
N GLN A 285 6.22 23.36 -4.03
CA GLN A 285 7.40 23.83 -3.31
C GLN A 285 7.07 24.98 -2.35
N VAL A 286 6.32 25.98 -2.80
CA VAL A 286 5.84 27.09 -1.96
C VAL A 286 4.99 26.57 -0.80
N GLN A 287 4.04 25.67 -1.06
CA GLN A 287 3.22 25.06 -0.02
C GLN A 287 4.06 24.31 1.01
N ARG A 288 5.05 23.52 0.57
CA ARG A 288 5.95 22.80 1.48
C ARG A 288 6.75 23.76 2.36
N ILE A 289 7.31 24.82 1.80
CA ILE A 289 8.07 25.81 2.56
C ILE A 289 7.16 26.54 3.56
N ASN A 290 5.95 26.95 3.14
CA ASN A 290 4.99 27.60 4.03
C ASN A 290 4.58 26.69 5.21
N THR A 291 4.37 25.40 4.96
CA THR A 291 4.09 24.42 6.03
C THR A 291 5.25 24.32 7.01
N LEU A 292 6.49 24.17 6.51
CA LEU A 292 7.67 24.08 7.38
C LEU A 292 7.92 25.37 8.17
N GLN A 293 7.66 26.54 7.57
CA GLN A 293 7.73 27.82 8.27
C GLN A 293 6.69 27.90 9.40
N GLY A 294 5.45 27.50 9.14
CA GLY A 294 4.39 27.45 10.16
C GLY A 294 4.69 26.46 11.29
N GLU A 295 5.20 25.27 10.97
CA GLU A 295 5.64 24.28 11.96
C GLU A 295 6.80 24.81 12.82
N LEU A 296 7.80 25.44 12.19
CA LEU A 296 8.94 26.03 12.90
C LEU A 296 8.51 27.18 13.82
N GLU A 297 7.57 28.02 13.38
CA GLU A 297 7.03 29.10 14.21
C GLU A 297 6.29 28.56 15.43
N ALA A 298 5.40 27.58 15.25
CA ALA A 298 4.67 26.93 16.34
C ALA A 298 5.61 26.24 17.34
N LEU A 299 6.63 25.54 16.84
CA LEU A 299 7.67 24.93 17.68
C LEU A 299 8.49 26.00 18.42
N GLY A 300 8.87 27.08 17.73
CA GLY A 300 9.61 28.18 18.34
C GLY A 300 8.84 28.85 19.48
N GLN A 301 7.52 28.99 19.36
CA GLN A 301 6.65 29.56 20.39
C GLN A 301 6.41 28.63 21.60
N SER A 302 6.44 27.31 21.41
CA SER A 302 6.14 26.33 22.47
C SER A 302 7.38 25.79 23.18
N VAL A 303 8.46 25.51 22.44
CA VAL A 303 9.68 24.89 22.98
C VAL A 303 10.48 25.87 23.83
N GLY A 304 10.55 27.15 23.45
CA GLY A 304 11.28 28.17 24.21
C GLY A 304 10.83 28.28 25.67
N PRO A 305 9.53 28.52 25.94
CA PRO A 305 9.00 28.53 27.30
C PRO A 305 9.17 27.20 28.04
N ALA A 306 8.96 26.06 27.36
CA ALA A 306 9.13 24.74 27.98
C ALA A 306 10.58 24.49 28.43
N VAL A 307 11.56 24.83 27.59
CA VAL A 307 12.99 24.74 27.93
C VAL A 307 13.33 25.66 29.10
N GLN A 308 12.86 26.92 29.07
CA GLN A 308 13.10 27.87 30.16
C GLN A 308 12.52 27.37 31.49
N GLN A 309 11.30 26.81 31.47
CA GLN A 309 10.68 26.25 32.66
C GLN A 309 11.50 25.10 33.23
N VAL A 310 11.95 24.16 32.39
CA VAL A 310 12.74 23.00 32.83
C VAL A 310 14.09 23.42 33.42
N LEU A 311 14.76 24.38 32.80
CA LEU A 311 16.02 24.92 33.32
C LEU A 311 15.79 25.64 34.66
N ALA A 312 14.73 26.44 34.79
CA ALA A 312 14.36 27.10 36.04
C ALA A 312 13.97 26.10 37.14
N ASP A 313 13.23 25.04 36.82
CA ASP A 313 12.88 23.96 37.75
C ASP A 313 14.15 23.24 38.24
N GLY A 314 15.12 23.03 37.34
CA GLY A 314 16.43 22.49 37.66
C GLY A 314 17.27 23.40 38.57
N GLU A 315 17.30 24.71 38.32
CA GLU A 315 18.02 25.69 39.15
C GLU A 315 17.41 25.83 40.55
N ASN A 316 16.08 25.78 40.65
CA ASN A 316 15.36 25.87 41.92
C ASN A 316 15.31 24.53 42.69
N LEU A 317 15.85 23.46 42.12
CA LEU A 317 15.84 22.14 42.74
C LEU A 317 16.79 22.12 43.96
N PRO A 318 16.35 21.62 45.14
CA PRO A 318 17.25 21.44 46.27
C PRO A 318 18.44 20.53 45.91
N ALA A 319 19.63 20.89 46.38
CA ALA A 319 20.87 20.15 46.10
C ALA A 319 20.81 18.66 46.51
N VAL A 320 19.96 18.31 47.48
CA VAL A 320 19.73 16.93 47.94
C VAL A 320 18.92 16.07 46.97
N ILE A 321 18.15 16.70 46.06
CA ILE A 321 17.37 16.04 45.00
C ILE A 321 18.16 16.04 43.68
N MET A 322 19.08 17.00 43.50
CA MET A 322 19.90 17.11 42.30
C MET A 322 20.82 15.91 42.13
N THR A 323 20.61 15.13 41.05
CA THR A 323 21.44 13.97 40.70
C THR A 323 22.35 14.28 39.50
N ALA A 324 23.35 13.44 39.28
CA ALA A 324 24.21 13.54 38.09
C ALA A 324 23.41 13.40 36.78
N ASP A 325 22.37 12.55 36.76
CA ASP A 325 21.53 12.36 35.57
C ASP A 325 20.67 13.60 35.27
N ILE A 326 20.09 14.23 36.30
CA ILE A 326 19.36 15.51 36.13
C ILE A 326 20.31 16.58 35.55
N ASN A 327 21.50 16.74 36.14
CA ASN A 327 22.47 17.73 35.64
C ASN A 327 22.88 17.48 34.20
N HIS A 328 23.15 16.21 33.82
CA HIS A 328 23.48 15.85 32.44
C HIS A 328 22.33 16.20 31.49
N ARG A 329 21.09 15.89 31.86
CA ARG A 329 19.90 16.18 31.03
C ARG A 329 19.63 17.67 30.89
N LEU A 330 19.80 18.46 31.95
CA LEU A 330 19.67 19.92 31.87
C LEU A 330 20.72 20.53 30.92
N GLN A 331 21.96 20.04 30.95
CA GLN A 331 22.99 20.44 29.98
C GLN A 331 22.63 20.03 28.56
N GLU A 332 22.07 18.83 28.39
CA GLU A 332 21.59 18.35 27.09
C GLU A 332 20.47 19.23 26.54
N VAL A 333 19.48 19.60 27.36
CA VAL A 333 18.38 20.52 27.00
C VAL A 333 18.92 21.87 26.54
N ALA A 334 19.85 22.47 27.30
CA ALA A 334 20.46 23.74 26.92
C ALA A 334 21.24 23.63 25.59
N ARG A 335 21.97 22.52 25.40
CA ARG A 335 22.73 22.25 24.18
C ARG A 335 21.84 22.08 22.96
N THR A 336 20.81 21.22 23.04
CA THR A 336 19.91 20.95 21.91
C THR A 336 19.07 22.17 21.55
N PHE A 337 18.62 22.95 22.53
CA PHE A 337 17.94 24.22 22.27
C PHE A 337 18.85 25.25 21.60
N SER A 338 20.11 25.37 22.04
CA SER A 338 21.10 26.24 21.38
C SER A 338 21.34 25.84 19.93
N GLN A 339 21.46 24.53 19.66
CA GLN A 339 21.58 23.99 18.30
C GLN A 339 20.34 24.31 17.44
N ALA A 340 19.14 24.22 18.01
CA ALA A 340 17.90 24.57 17.31
C ALA A 340 17.85 26.07 16.95
N GLN A 341 18.29 26.96 17.84
CA GLN A 341 18.37 28.40 17.56
C GLN A 341 19.42 28.71 16.48
N GLN A 342 20.57 28.01 16.48
CA GLN A 342 21.56 28.15 15.43
C GLN A 342 21.03 27.68 14.07
N ALA A 343 20.35 26.54 14.02
CA ALA A 343 19.71 26.04 12.80
C ALA A 343 18.67 27.03 12.27
N ARG A 344 17.88 27.64 13.17
CA ARG A 344 16.91 28.70 12.80
C ARG A 344 17.59 29.93 12.21
N ALA A 345 18.70 30.38 12.78
CA ALA A 345 19.43 31.55 12.29
C ALA A 345 20.00 31.32 10.87
N GLN A 346 20.38 30.09 10.53
CA GLN A 346 20.92 29.76 9.22
C GLN A 346 19.89 29.91 8.09
N ILE A 347 18.59 29.77 8.37
CA ILE A 347 17.50 29.87 7.39
C ILE A 347 17.52 31.20 6.64
N MET A 348 17.84 32.31 7.32
CA MET A 348 17.81 33.67 6.73
C MET A 348 18.80 33.88 5.59
N SER A 349 19.74 32.94 5.38
CA SER A 349 20.77 32.99 4.35
C SER A 349 20.53 32.01 3.19
N GLN A 350 19.40 31.30 3.18
CA GLN A 350 19.13 30.21 2.24
C GLN A 350 17.91 30.50 1.37
N GLU A 351 17.96 29.98 0.15
CA GLU A 351 16.91 30.09 -0.88
C GLU A 351 16.54 28.68 -1.39
N ASP A 352 15.36 28.55 -2.01
CA ASP A 352 14.95 27.37 -2.79
C ASP A 352 14.92 26.04 -2.01
N HIS A 353 15.50 24.99 -2.59
CA HIS A 353 15.66 23.69 -1.95
C HIS A 353 16.59 23.75 -0.73
N LYS A 354 17.54 24.69 -0.70
CA LYS A 354 18.39 24.88 0.49
C LYS A 354 17.57 25.49 1.63
N LEU A 355 16.64 26.39 1.32
CA LEU A 355 15.68 26.93 2.29
C LEU A 355 14.80 25.80 2.86
N ALA A 356 14.20 24.97 2.00
CA ALA A 356 13.39 23.84 2.45
C ALA A 356 14.19 22.85 3.32
N ALA A 357 15.44 22.54 2.94
CA ALA A 357 16.31 21.67 3.73
C ALA A 357 16.69 22.30 5.08
N ALA A 358 17.06 23.58 5.10
CA ALA A 358 17.40 24.31 6.32
C ALA A 358 16.20 24.43 7.27
N LEU A 359 15.00 24.70 6.74
CA LEU A 359 13.76 24.69 7.51
C LEU A 359 13.50 23.32 8.14
N GLN A 360 13.64 22.24 7.36
CA GLN A 360 13.48 20.87 7.88
C GLN A 360 14.49 20.58 9.00
N THR A 361 15.77 20.95 8.82
CA THR A 361 16.80 20.79 9.85
C THR A 361 16.44 21.56 11.12
N ALA A 362 15.95 22.80 11.00
CA ALA A 362 15.53 23.60 12.14
C ALA A 362 14.31 22.99 12.86
N VAL A 363 13.29 22.56 12.12
CA VAL A 363 12.10 21.88 12.69
C VAL A 363 12.52 20.64 13.49
N SER A 364 13.37 19.78 12.91
CA SER A 364 13.85 18.58 13.60
C SER A 364 14.72 18.90 14.82
N ALA A 365 15.53 19.97 14.77
CA ALA A 365 16.31 20.41 15.93
C ALA A 365 15.42 20.92 17.07
N PHE A 366 14.35 21.65 16.77
CA PHE A 366 13.37 22.07 17.78
C PHE A 366 12.58 20.90 18.37
N GLN A 367 12.19 19.91 17.55
CA GLN A 367 11.56 18.68 18.04
C GLN A 367 12.50 17.93 19.01
N THR A 368 13.78 17.81 18.66
CA THR A 368 14.78 17.20 19.54
C THR A 368 14.92 17.96 20.87
N ALA A 369 14.91 19.29 20.83
CA ALA A 369 14.94 20.12 22.04
C ALA A 369 13.65 19.97 22.88
N GLN A 370 12.49 19.83 22.23
CA GLN A 370 11.21 19.58 22.89
C GLN A 370 11.23 18.24 23.64
N ASP A 371 11.66 17.17 22.98
CA ASP A 371 11.74 15.82 23.55
C ASP A 371 12.72 15.79 24.74
N ALA A 372 13.88 16.46 24.61
CA ALA A 372 14.84 16.59 25.69
C ALA A 372 14.24 17.35 26.89
N ALA A 373 13.53 18.45 26.65
CA ALA A 373 12.90 19.24 27.71
C ALA A 373 11.82 18.43 28.42
N GLN A 374 10.94 17.75 27.67
CA GLN A 374 9.86 16.96 28.25
C GLN A 374 10.39 15.78 29.07
N THR A 375 11.36 15.04 28.55
CA THR A 375 12.02 13.94 29.28
C THR A 375 12.67 14.43 30.57
N SER A 376 13.30 15.60 30.54
CA SER A 376 13.93 16.20 31.72
C SER A 376 12.91 16.68 32.75
N ALA A 377 11.79 17.27 32.29
CA ALA A 377 10.69 17.68 33.15
C ALA A 377 10.04 16.47 33.87
N ASP A 378 9.85 15.37 33.16
CA ASP A 378 9.32 14.12 33.72
C ASP A 378 10.28 13.54 34.77
N LEU A 379 11.58 13.49 34.49
CA LEU A 379 12.59 13.03 35.44
C LEU A 379 12.62 13.90 36.70
N ILE A 380 12.65 15.23 36.56
CA ILE A 380 12.63 16.16 37.69
C ILE A 380 11.40 15.90 38.56
N ARG A 381 10.21 15.81 37.96
CA ARG A 381 8.97 15.51 38.68
C ARG A 381 9.05 14.16 39.42
N GLN A 382 9.57 13.13 38.76
CA GLN A 382 9.74 11.81 39.36
C GLN A 382 10.69 11.83 40.57
N GLU A 383 11.83 12.50 40.46
CA GLU A 383 12.84 12.55 41.51
C GLU A 383 12.39 13.41 42.71
N VAL A 384 11.67 14.51 42.45
CA VAL A 384 11.02 15.33 43.49
C VAL A 384 9.97 14.51 44.23
N GLN A 385 9.08 13.81 43.51
CA GLN A 385 8.06 12.97 44.12
C GLN A 385 8.69 11.85 44.95
N SER A 386 9.68 11.14 44.40
CA SER A 386 10.36 10.05 45.10
C SER A 386 11.06 10.53 46.38
N TYR A 387 11.66 11.73 46.35
CA TYR A 387 12.25 12.33 47.54
C TYR A 387 11.19 12.72 48.58
N SER A 388 10.08 13.34 48.16
CA SER A 388 8.97 13.69 49.05
C SER A 388 8.39 12.45 49.72
N ASP A 389 8.14 11.38 48.97
CA ASP A 389 7.63 10.12 49.49
C ASP A 389 8.59 9.52 50.53
N LEU A 390 9.90 9.62 50.31
CA LEU A 390 10.91 9.14 51.26
C LEU A 390 10.92 9.99 52.54
N VAL A 391 10.78 11.30 52.43
CA VAL A 391 10.66 12.20 53.59
C VAL A 391 9.42 11.83 54.41
N ASP A 392 8.27 11.67 53.76
CA ASP A 392 7.01 11.32 54.43
C ASP A 392 7.08 9.94 55.10
N GLN A 393 7.64 8.94 54.42
CA GLN A 393 7.86 7.61 55.00
C GLN A 393 8.80 7.66 56.21
N THR A 394 9.85 8.48 56.14
CA THR A 394 10.80 8.66 57.25
C THR A 394 10.10 9.34 58.43
N ASP A 395 9.32 10.40 58.18
CA ASP A 395 8.56 11.11 59.20
C ASP A 395 7.55 10.19 59.91
N GLN A 396 6.81 9.38 59.13
CA GLN A 396 5.87 8.39 59.66
C GLN A 396 6.58 7.33 60.51
N ALA A 397 7.75 6.85 60.11
CA ALA A 397 8.51 5.89 60.91
C ALA A 397 8.94 6.49 62.26
N ILE A 398 9.37 7.76 62.27
CA ILE A 398 9.72 8.50 63.50
C ILE A 398 8.49 8.65 64.41
N LEU A 399 7.33 9.02 63.85
CA LEU A 399 6.08 9.13 64.60
C LEU A 399 5.67 7.79 65.22
N GLN A 400 5.70 6.70 64.44
CA GLN A 400 5.39 5.35 64.93
C GLN A 400 6.34 4.89 66.04
N ALA A 401 7.64 5.19 65.91
CA ALA A 401 8.63 4.90 66.95
C ALA A 401 8.36 5.68 68.23
N THR A 402 8.04 6.97 68.10
CA THR A 402 7.69 7.85 69.23
C THR A 402 6.46 7.34 69.97
N GLU A 403 5.41 6.94 69.25
CA GLU A 403 4.22 6.34 69.85
C GLU A 403 4.50 5.01 70.54
N ALA A 404 5.32 4.14 69.94
CA ALA A 404 5.72 2.88 70.54
C ALA A 404 6.52 3.10 71.83
N ILE A 405 7.45 4.05 71.85
CA ILE A 405 8.20 4.43 73.05
C ILE A 405 7.25 4.94 74.14
N ALA A 406 6.30 5.81 73.80
CA ALA A 406 5.36 6.35 74.78
C ALA A 406 4.47 5.26 75.41
N ARG A 407 4.05 4.26 74.62
CA ARG A 407 3.32 3.09 75.14
C ARG A 407 4.20 2.21 76.02
N ALA A 408 5.41 1.90 75.58
CA ALA A 408 6.42 1.17 76.36
C ALA A 408 6.73 1.84 77.70
N GLN A 409 6.89 3.17 77.73
CA GLN A 409 7.09 3.95 78.96
C GLN A 409 5.97 3.74 79.97
N ARG A 410 4.71 3.86 79.53
CA ARG A 410 3.54 3.65 80.40
C ARG A 410 3.53 2.25 81.01
N LEU A 411 3.83 1.23 80.21
CA LEU A 411 3.86 -0.17 80.66
C LEU A 411 5.03 -0.44 81.63
N VAL A 412 6.25 -0.03 81.29
CA VAL A 412 7.44 -0.20 82.14
C VAL A 412 7.28 0.51 83.49
N SER A 413 6.69 1.71 83.52
CA SER A 413 6.37 2.42 84.76
C SER A 413 5.35 1.67 85.64
N SER A 414 4.35 1.03 85.03
CA SER A 414 3.37 0.21 85.76
C SER A 414 3.95 -1.13 86.27
N ALA A 415 5.03 -1.61 85.65
CA ALA A 415 5.76 -2.82 86.06
C ALA A 415 6.74 -2.58 87.24
N ASN A 416 6.67 -1.44 87.93
CA ASN A 416 7.61 -1.03 88.99
C ASN A 416 9.09 -1.06 88.53
N GLY A 417 9.35 -0.80 87.26
CA GLY A 417 10.67 -0.44 86.74
C GLY A 417 11.69 -1.57 86.50
N SER A 418 11.41 -2.83 86.85
CA SER A 418 12.41 -3.92 86.67
C SER A 418 12.29 -4.67 85.34
N GLY A 419 11.09 -4.81 84.77
CA GLY A 419 10.85 -5.47 83.48
C GLY A 419 10.90 -4.52 82.30
N GLY A 420 11.87 -4.69 81.39
CA GLY A 420 11.91 -3.97 80.09
C GLY A 420 12.60 -2.59 80.08
N TYR A 421 13.02 -2.07 81.24
CA TYR A 421 13.67 -0.74 81.33
C TYR A 421 14.95 -0.59 80.46
N PRO A 422 15.87 -1.57 80.37
CA PRO A 422 17.04 -1.44 79.50
C PRO A 422 16.69 -1.36 78.01
N ALA A 423 15.66 -2.10 77.57
CA ALA A 423 15.19 -2.05 76.17
C ALA A 423 14.50 -0.71 75.86
N LEU A 424 13.76 -0.16 76.82
CA LEU A 424 13.16 1.16 76.70
C LEU A 424 14.22 2.27 76.61
N GLN A 425 15.29 2.20 77.41
CA GLN A 425 16.39 3.17 77.29
C GLN A 425 17.09 3.09 75.93
N ARG A 426 17.28 1.89 75.35
CA ARG A 426 17.78 1.73 73.99
C ARG A 426 16.84 2.35 72.95
N ALA A 427 15.54 2.11 73.08
CA ALA A 427 14.53 2.68 72.19
C ALA A 427 14.56 4.21 72.19
N ILE A 428 14.63 4.83 73.38
CA ILE A 428 14.74 6.28 73.53
C ILE A 428 16.05 6.80 72.94
N GLY A 429 17.18 6.12 73.22
CA GLY A 429 18.49 6.51 72.69
C GLY A 429 18.62 6.37 71.16
N ASN A 430 17.85 5.46 70.56
CA ASN A 430 17.81 5.22 69.12
C ASN A 430 16.79 6.08 68.36
N LEU A 431 15.94 6.85 69.05
CA LEU A 431 14.92 7.68 68.40
C LEU A 431 15.61 8.87 67.69
N PRO A 432 15.54 8.96 66.36
CA PRO A 432 16.15 10.07 65.63
C PRO A 432 15.39 11.39 65.86
N ASN A 433 16.12 12.50 65.75
CA ASN A 433 15.55 13.83 65.83
C ASN A 433 14.83 14.20 64.53
N ARG A 434 13.65 14.82 64.65
CA ARG A 434 12.73 15.12 63.54
C ARG A 434 13.06 16.42 62.80
N THR A 435 13.92 17.28 63.34
CA THR A 435 13.99 18.71 62.97
C THR A 435 14.54 19.03 61.58
N ASP A 436 15.15 18.06 60.86
CA ASP A 436 15.89 18.34 59.62
C ASP A 436 15.58 17.36 58.45
N LEU A 437 14.38 16.79 58.40
CA LEU A 437 14.05 15.79 57.36
C LEU A 437 14.09 16.36 55.93
N HIS A 438 13.57 17.57 55.71
CA HIS A 438 13.43 18.12 54.35
C HIS A 438 14.75 18.49 53.67
N ASN A 439 15.85 18.62 54.42
CA ASN A 439 17.19 18.95 53.90
C ASN A 439 18.20 17.79 54.04
N ALA A 440 17.75 16.60 54.44
CA ALA A 440 18.60 15.45 54.61
C ALA A 440 18.88 14.75 53.27
N SER A 441 20.10 14.24 53.05
CA SER A 441 20.38 13.39 51.88
C SER A 441 19.55 12.11 51.92
N ARG A 442 19.32 11.48 50.75
CA ARG A 442 18.58 10.21 50.66
C ARG A 442 19.14 9.12 51.58
N ASP A 443 20.46 8.98 51.60
CA ASP A 443 21.13 8.01 52.49
C ASP A 443 20.89 8.34 53.96
N ARG A 444 20.86 9.63 54.31
CA ARG A 444 20.56 10.06 55.66
C ARG A 444 19.10 9.77 56.02
N LEU A 445 18.15 10.05 55.13
CA LEU A 445 16.73 9.73 55.34
C LEU A 445 16.51 8.23 55.51
N LEU A 446 17.10 7.40 54.66
CA LEU A 446 17.06 5.94 54.80
C LEU A 446 17.68 5.48 56.14
N GLY A 447 18.81 6.07 56.53
CA GLY A 447 19.44 5.81 57.83
C GLY A 447 18.57 6.21 59.01
N LEU A 448 17.94 7.39 58.97
CA LEU A 448 17.01 7.89 59.99
C LEU A 448 15.78 6.98 60.08
N ARG A 449 15.23 6.55 58.94
CA ARG A 449 14.09 5.63 58.88
C ARG A 449 14.45 4.29 59.54
N GLN A 450 15.59 3.70 59.19
CA GLN A 450 16.08 2.46 59.80
C GLN A 450 16.32 2.62 61.31
N GLN A 451 16.84 3.77 61.76
CA GLN A 451 17.00 4.07 63.18
C GLN A 451 15.65 4.16 63.91
N ALA A 452 14.67 4.84 63.31
CA ALA A 452 13.32 4.92 63.86
C ALA A 452 12.64 3.54 63.94
N GLU A 453 12.77 2.71 62.89
CA GLU A 453 12.26 1.34 62.88
C GLU A 453 12.90 0.48 63.98
N ARG A 454 14.22 0.61 64.22
CA ARG A 454 14.92 -0.05 65.33
C ARG A 454 14.41 0.44 66.69
N ALA A 455 14.26 1.74 66.88
CA ALA A 455 13.70 2.32 68.10
C ALA A 455 12.27 1.81 68.37
N ALA A 456 11.44 1.70 67.34
CA ALA A 456 10.11 1.12 67.45
C ALA A 456 10.16 -0.37 67.84
N SER A 457 11.11 -1.13 67.28
CA SER A 457 11.31 -2.54 67.63
C SER A 457 11.78 -2.72 69.09
N ASP A 458 12.76 -1.94 69.53
CA ASP A 458 13.26 -1.94 70.91
C ASP A 458 12.15 -1.53 71.90
N ALA A 459 11.29 -0.58 71.52
CA ALA A 459 10.14 -0.17 72.32
C ALA A 459 9.12 -1.32 72.46
N ARG A 460 8.82 -2.05 71.39
CA ARG A 460 7.95 -3.24 71.44
C ARG A 460 8.57 -4.37 72.29
N GLU A 461 9.88 -4.56 72.22
CA GLU A 461 10.59 -5.51 73.10
C GLU A 461 10.43 -5.11 74.57
N ALA A 462 10.53 -3.80 74.87
CA ALA A 462 10.30 -3.27 76.22
C ALA A 462 8.84 -3.46 76.67
N GLU A 463 7.86 -3.23 75.81
CA GLU A 463 6.44 -3.52 76.07
C GLU A 463 6.25 -4.99 76.46
N GLN A 464 6.75 -5.93 75.64
CA GLN A 464 6.61 -7.38 75.89
C GLN A 464 7.27 -7.81 77.21
N LYS A 465 8.46 -7.29 77.52
CA LYS A 465 9.17 -7.59 78.77
C LYS A 465 8.48 -6.99 79.99
N ALA A 466 7.93 -5.79 79.87
CA ALA A 466 7.14 -5.16 80.93
C ALA A 466 5.84 -5.93 81.18
N GLU A 467 5.13 -6.33 80.11
CA GLU A 467 3.92 -7.15 80.21
C GLU A 467 4.20 -8.51 80.86
N ALA A 468 5.28 -9.18 80.47
CA ALA A 468 5.70 -10.44 81.08
C ALA A 468 5.99 -10.26 82.58
N SER A 469 6.67 -9.19 82.97
CA SER A 469 6.96 -8.86 84.37
C SER A 469 5.70 -8.53 85.18
N ILE A 470 4.76 -7.78 84.60
CA ILE A 470 3.45 -7.49 85.22
C ILE A 470 2.65 -8.78 85.39
N ALA A 471 2.63 -9.65 84.37
CA ALA A 471 1.95 -10.94 84.44
C ALA A 471 2.57 -11.86 85.50
N GLU A 472 3.90 -11.89 85.60
CA GLU A 472 4.63 -12.64 86.61
C GLU A 472 4.39 -12.07 88.02
N ALA A 473 4.46 -10.75 88.19
CA ALA A 473 4.13 -10.09 89.46
C ALA A 473 2.67 -10.32 89.88
N ARG A 474 1.72 -10.36 88.93
CA ARG A 474 0.33 -10.74 89.19
C ARG A 474 0.23 -12.20 89.62
N ARG A 475 0.89 -13.13 88.93
CA ARG A 475 0.95 -14.55 89.32
C ARG A 475 1.59 -14.73 90.70
N GLU A 476 2.62 -13.96 91.05
CA GLU A 476 3.28 -13.98 92.36
C GLU A 476 2.38 -13.39 93.46
N ALA A 477 1.68 -12.29 93.18
CA ALA A 477 0.70 -11.68 94.09
C ALA A 477 -0.52 -12.58 94.31
N GLU A 478 -0.96 -13.30 93.29
CA GLU A 478 -2.03 -14.30 93.38
C GLU A 478 -1.57 -15.53 94.19
N ARG A 479 -0.32 -15.99 94.01
CA ARG A 479 0.32 -17.00 94.87
C ARG A 479 0.47 -16.53 96.33
N ARG A 480 0.76 -15.25 96.60
CA ARG A 480 0.78 -14.68 97.96
C ARG A 480 -0.61 -14.56 98.57
N ARG A 481 -1.62 -14.11 97.81
CA ARG A 481 -3.02 -14.06 98.27
C ARG A 481 -3.60 -15.45 98.57
N GLN A 482 -3.17 -16.49 97.85
CA GLN A 482 -3.52 -17.87 98.18
C GLN A 482 -2.81 -18.40 99.45
N ARG A 483 -1.73 -17.76 99.93
CA ARG A 483 -1.10 -18.10 101.22
C ARG A 483 -1.73 -17.35 102.40
N ASP A 484 -2.29 -16.15 102.20
CA ASP A 484 -2.76 -15.29 103.31
C ASP A 484 -4.28 -15.30 103.57
N TYR A 485 -5.12 -15.95 102.75
CA TYR A 485 -6.59 -15.92 102.93
C TYR A 485 -7.24 -17.31 102.97
N GLY A 486 -6.95 -18.04 104.05
CA GLY A 486 -7.66 -19.25 104.46
C GLY A 486 -8.26 -19.12 105.87
N GLY A 487 -9.26 -18.23 106.05
CA GLY A 487 -10.04 -18.18 107.30
C GLY A 487 -11.12 -17.10 107.35
N ILE A 488 -12.39 -17.55 107.51
CA ILE A 488 -13.64 -16.86 107.92
C ILE A 488 -14.74 -16.72 106.82
N PRO A 489 -15.93 -17.35 106.99
CA PRO A 489 -17.12 -17.26 106.10
C PRO A 489 -18.33 -16.50 106.75
N PRO A 490 -19.59 -16.60 106.25
CA PRO A 490 -20.32 -15.65 105.39
C PRO A 490 -21.53 -14.95 106.09
N ILE A 491 -22.32 -14.08 105.42
CA ILE A 491 -23.77 -13.81 105.67
C ILE A 491 -24.42 -12.93 104.55
N ILE A 492 -25.73 -13.12 104.39
CA ILE A 492 -26.72 -12.67 103.37
C ILE A 492 -27.58 -11.47 103.89
N ILE A 493 -28.39 -10.83 103.01
CA ILE A 493 -29.57 -9.90 103.19
C ILE A 493 -29.24 -8.43 102.80
N GLY A 494 -30.00 -7.60 102.05
CA GLY A 494 -31.32 -7.66 101.39
C GLY A 494 -32.10 -6.32 101.56
N GLY A 495 -32.46 -5.61 100.45
CA GLY A 495 -33.50 -4.54 100.32
C GLY A 495 -33.05 -3.05 100.49
N GLY A 496 -33.52 -2.01 99.78
CA GLY A 496 -34.48 -1.83 98.67
C GLY A 496 -34.70 -0.33 98.29
N ARG A 497 -34.92 -0.07 96.97
CA ARG A 497 -35.72 0.98 96.25
C ARG A 497 -35.51 2.52 96.35
N SER A 498 -35.20 3.10 95.16
CA SER A 498 -35.97 4.13 94.38
C SER A 498 -35.45 5.59 94.21
N ARG A 499 -35.11 5.94 92.93
CA ARG A 499 -35.32 7.17 92.10
C ARG A 499 -35.02 8.56 92.72
N THR A 500 -34.38 9.57 92.11
CA THR A 500 -34.05 10.08 90.75
C THR A 500 -33.06 11.25 91.04
N THR A 501 -32.05 11.67 90.26
CA THR A 501 -32.06 12.41 88.97
C THR A 501 -30.63 12.96 88.77
N GLY A 502 -30.12 13.05 87.54
CA GLY A 502 -29.15 14.09 87.15
C GLY A 502 -27.73 13.66 86.77
N GLY A 503 -27.46 13.62 85.46
CA GLY A 503 -26.22 14.17 84.88
C GLY A 503 -25.08 13.21 84.51
N GLY A 504 -24.64 13.25 83.25
CA GLY A 504 -23.21 13.16 82.89
C GLY A 504 -22.71 11.89 82.19
N TRP A 505 -22.73 11.93 80.85
CA TRP A 505 -21.69 11.52 79.88
C TRP A 505 -20.70 10.35 80.14
N SER A 506 -20.72 9.42 79.17
CA SER A 506 -19.57 8.88 78.38
C SER A 506 -18.70 7.69 78.89
N SER A 507 -19.03 6.48 78.38
CA SER A 507 -18.22 5.58 77.52
C SER A 507 -16.81 5.03 77.93
N PRO A 508 -16.30 3.90 77.36
CA PRO A 508 -16.98 2.74 76.72
C PRO A 508 -16.31 1.33 76.91
N ARG A 509 -16.95 0.30 76.29
CA ARG A 509 -16.51 -1.06 75.83
C ARG A 509 -16.55 -2.23 76.86
N PRO A 510 -16.57 -3.53 76.44
CA PRO A 510 -16.72 -4.19 75.11
C PRO A 510 -17.86 -5.27 75.12
N THR A 511 -18.23 -6.10 74.12
CA THR A 511 -17.51 -7.10 73.27
C THR A 511 -18.49 -7.74 72.25
N MET A 512 -17.98 -8.06 71.04
CA MET A 512 -18.28 -9.21 70.13
C MET A 512 -19.69 -9.39 69.48
N PRO A 513 -19.90 -10.30 68.49
CA PRO A 513 -19.10 -10.74 67.32
C PRO A 513 -19.92 -10.86 65.98
N ARG A 514 -19.26 -11.32 64.88
CA ARG A 514 -19.71 -12.14 63.68
C ARG A 514 -21.17 -12.01 63.16
N THR A 515 -21.55 -11.97 61.87
CA THR A 515 -21.01 -12.41 60.56
C THR A 515 -21.95 -11.94 59.41
N THR A 516 -21.42 -11.84 58.19
CA THR A 516 -22.04 -12.05 56.83
C THR A 516 -23.30 -11.27 56.38
N SER A 517 -23.21 -10.53 55.27
CA SER A 517 -23.61 -10.98 53.90
C SER A 517 -23.75 -9.83 52.87
N ARG A 518 -23.28 -10.13 51.63
CA ARG A 518 -23.76 -9.80 50.27
C ARG A 518 -24.43 -8.45 49.90
N SER A 519 -24.01 -8.00 48.71
CA SER A 519 -24.76 -7.23 47.68
C SER A 519 -25.03 -5.76 48.02
N SER A 520 -25.15 -4.79 47.12
CA SER A 520 -24.93 -4.61 45.67
C SER A 520 -25.41 -3.17 45.40
N GLY A 521 -24.69 -2.41 44.59
CA GLY A 521 -25.28 -1.32 43.80
C GLY A 521 -25.29 0.10 44.41
N GLY A 522 -25.04 1.06 43.53
CA GLY A 522 -25.24 2.50 43.73
C GLY A 522 -23.92 3.29 43.67
N GLY A 523 -23.68 4.21 42.74
CA GLY A 523 -24.57 4.78 41.73
C GLY A 523 -23.74 5.54 40.69
N PHE A 524 -24.14 5.32 39.44
CA PHE A 524 -23.79 6.09 38.25
C PHE A 524 -24.81 7.22 38.06
N GLY A 525 -24.37 8.37 37.56
CA GLY A 525 -25.20 9.46 37.02
C GLY A 525 -24.80 10.83 37.59
N GLY A 526 -24.66 11.92 36.83
CA GLY A 526 -24.90 12.17 35.41
C GLY A 526 -25.21 13.66 35.16
N GLY A 527 -24.91 14.15 33.94
CA GLY A 527 -25.37 15.43 33.36
C GLY A 527 -24.27 16.49 33.25
N GLY A 528 -23.94 17.13 32.12
CA GLY A 528 -24.61 17.42 30.82
C GLY A 528 -24.23 18.89 30.48
N SER A 529 -24.08 19.43 29.26
CA SER A 529 -24.70 19.18 27.94
C SER A 529 -24.10 20.20 26.93
N ARG A 530 -23.72 19.82 25.70
CA ARG A 530 -24.21 20.28 24.33
C ARG A 530 -22.99 20.44 23.39
N ARG A 531 -22.97 20.16 22.07
CA ARG A 531 -24.00 20.02 21.01
C ARG A 531 -23.37 19.45 19.69
N THR A 532 -24.12 18.59 18.97
CA THR A 532 -24.34 18.48 17.48
C THR A 532 -23.15 18.45 16.49
N SER A 533 -23.07 17.70 15.37
CA SER A 533 -24.02 16.94 14.54
C SER A 533 -23.33 16.19 13.37
N SER A 534 -23.84 14.99 13.06
CA SER A 534 -24.17 14.43 11.73
C SER A 534 -23.14 13.99 10.66
N SER A 535 -23.43 12.78 10.13
CA SER A 535 -23.45 12.35 8.71
C SER A 535 -22.36 11.38 8.21
N GLY A 536 -22.83 10.36 7.46
CA GLY A 536 -22.10 9.55 6.46
C GLY A 536 -21.27 8.39 7.02
N GLY A 537 -21.53 7.10 6.78
CA GLY A 537 -22.03 6.48 5.57
C GLY A 537 -20.86 5.98 4.71
N SER A 538 -20.38 4.76 4.94
CA SER A 538 -19.34 4.07 4.13
C SER A 538 -19.28 2.60 4.60
N ARG A 539 -19.26 1.54 3.78
CA ARG A 539 -19.06 1.36 2.33
C ARG A 539 -19.70 0.01 1.92
N ARG A 540 -20.42 0.01 0.80
CA ARG A 540 -20.69 -1.16 -0.06
C ARG A 540 -20.86 -0.65 -1.50
N THR A 541 -19.88 -0.93 -2.36
CA THR A 541 -19.97 -0.95 -3.84
C THR A 541 -18.78 -1.81 -4.32
N SER A 542 -18.95 -3.05 -4.76
CA SER A 542 -19.37 -3.50 -6.11
C SER A 542 -18.52 -2.90 -7.24
N SER A 543 -17.48 -3.62 -7.65
CA SER A 543 -16.81 -3.45 -8.95
C SER A 543 -17.42 -4.44 -9.95
N GLY A 544 -18.19 -3.90 -10.89
CA GLY A 544 -18.64 -4.59 -12.09
C GLY A 544 -17.67 -4.30 -13.24
N GLY A 545 -16.98 -5.34 -13.72
CA GLY A 545 -16.25 -5.33 -14.97
C GLY A 545 -17.17 -5.78 -16.11
N SER A 546 -17.40 -4.88 -17.07
CA SER A 546 -18.15 -5.16 -18.29
C SER A 546 -17.20 -5.64 -19.39
N ARG A 547 -17.50 -6.80 -19.97
CA ARG A 547 -16.95 -7.35 -21.21
C ARG A 547 -18.08 -7.40 -22.23
N GLY A 548 -17.80 -6.95 -23.46
CA GLY A 548 -18.42 -7.50 -24.67
C GLY A 548 -19.56 -6.68 -25.28
N SER A 549 -19.24 -5.96 -26.36
CA SER A 549 -20.19 -5.77 -27.46
C SER A 549 -19.43 -5.96 -28.77
N ARG A 550 -19.86 -6.97 -29.53
CA ARG A 550 -19.59 -7.16 -30.96
C ARG A 550 -20.68 -6.40 -31.71
N ARG A 551 -20.29 -5.59 -32.69
CA ARG A 551 -20.95 -5.44 -33.98
C ARG A 551 -19.93 -4.92 -34.98
#